data_AF-A0A0E3WZZ1-F1
#
_entry.id   AF-A0A0E3WZZ1-F1
#
_cell.length_a   1.000
_cell.length_b   1.000
_cell.length_c   1.000
_cell.angle_alpha   90.00
_cell.angle_beta   90.00
_cell.angle_gamma   90.00
#
_symmetry.space_group_name_H-M   'P 1'
#
loop_
_entity.id
_entity.type
_entity.pdbx_description
1 polymer ?
#
loop_
_entity_poly.entity_id
_entity_poly.type
_entity_poly.pdbx_seq_one_letter_code
_entity_poly.pdbx_strand_id
1 'polypeptide(L)' 'MHDDQVLFEFLILEGAQAGLSWDTILKRRDAYNEAFDYFDFNKVAAYDEE' A
#
# COMPACT_ATOMS: atom_id res chain seq x y z
N MET A 1 -12.03 -15.64 6.58
CA MET A 1 -11.47 -14.38 7.05
C MET A 1 -11.09 -13.62 5.81
N HIS A 2 -11.71 -12.46 5.58
CA HIS A 2 -11.27 -11.59 4.50
C HIS A 2 -9.87 -11.10 4.83
N ASP A 3 -9.02 -11.09 3.81
CA ASP A 3 -7.62 -10.70 3.92
C ASP A 3 -7.59 -9.16 3.89
N ASP A 4 -8.12 -8.53 4.96
CA ASP A 4 -8.39 -7.09 5.02
C ASP A 4 -7.13 -6.26 4.76
N GLN A 5 -5.97 -6.79 5.15
CA GLN A 5 -4.65 -6.22 4.86
C GLN A 5 -4.34 -6.23 3.36
N VAL A 6 -4.69 -7.30 2.64
CA VAL A 6 -4.54 -7.38 1.18
C VAL A 6 -5.51 -6.41 0.50
N LEU A 7 -6.75 -6.30 0.97
CA LEU A 7 -7.70 -5.31 0.46
C LEU A 7 -7.21 -3.87 0.68
N PHE A 8 -6.62 -3.59 1.84
CA PHE A 8 -6.02 -2.30 2.14
C PHE A 8 -4.80 -2.02 1.25
N GLU A 9 -3.92 -3.00 1.05
CA GLU A 9 -2.82 -2.92 0.09
C GLU A 9 -3.33 -2.54 -1.31
N PHE A 10 -4.31 -3.27 -1.85
CA PHE A 10 -4.87 -2.97 -3.17
C PHE A 10 -5.50 -1.58 -3.23
N LEU A 11 -6.22 -1.16 -2.20
CA LEU A 11 -6.82 0.18 -2.13
C LEU A 11 -5.76 1.30 -2.23
N ILE A 12 -4.65 1.15 -1.50
CA ILE A 12 -3.55 2.13 -1.53
C ILE A 12 -2.85 2.11 -2.89
N LEU A 13 -2.57 0.92 -3.44
CA LEU A 13 -1.90 0.77 -4.73
C LEU A 13 -2.74 1.29 -5.91
N GLU A 14 -4.08 1.17 -5.86
CA GLU A 14 -4.97 1.80 -6.84
C GLU A 14 -4.89 3.33 -6.80
N GLY A 15 -4.83 3.94 -5.61
CA GLY A 15 -4.66 5.39 -5.48
C GLY A 15 -3.32 5.89 -6.04
N ALA A 16 -2.25 5.09 -5.88
CA ALA A 16 -0.93 5.39 -6.42
C ALA A 16 -0.84 5.28 -7.95
N GLN A 17 -1.80 4.62 -8.59
CA GLN A 17 -1.79 4.33 -10.03
C GLN A 17 -2.06 5.55 -10.93
N ALA A 18 -2.26 6.76 -10.39
CA ALA A 18 -2.65 7.96 -11.14
C ALA A 18 -1.80 8.20 -12.41
N GLY A 19 -2.31 7.76 -13.57
CA GLY A 19 -1.66 7.86 -14.88
C GLY A 19 -0.55 6.84 -15.17
N LEU A 20 -0.29 5.89 -14.27
CA LEU A 20 0.71 4.82 -14.41
C LEU A 20 0.07 3.49 -14.84
N SER A 21 0.86 2.60 -15.43
CA SER A 21 0.43 1.23 -15.70
C SER A 21 0.49 0.37 -14.45
N TRP A 22 -0.33 -0.70 -14.39
CA TRP A 22 -0.30 -1.64 -13.27
C TRP A 22 1.07 -2.33 -13.10
N ASP A 23 1.74 -2.67 -14.20
CA ASP A 23 3.14 -3.14 -14.17
C ASP A 23 4.09 -2.15 -13.49
N THR A 24 3.86 -0.84 -13.64
CA THR A 24 4.69 0.18 -13.01
C THR A 24 4.47 0.19 -11.49
N ILE A 25 3.23 0.01 -11.05
CA ILE A 25 2.89 -0.09 -9.62
C ILE A 25 3.45 -1.38 -9.01
N LEU A 26 3.28 -2.53 -9.67
CA LEU A 26 3.79 -3.81 -9.21
C LEU A 26 5.32 -3.82 -9.08
N LYS A 27 6.05 -3.16 -9.99
CA LYS A 27 7.50 -2.98 -9.89
C LYS A 27 7.95 -2.17 -8.67
N ARG A 28 7.06 -1.37 -8.09
CA ARG A 28 7.31 -0.57 -6.89
C ARG A 28 6.73 -1.20 -5.62
N ARG A 29 6.08 -2.37 -5.72
CA ARG A 29 5.36 -3.00 -4.62
C ARG A 29 6.23 -3.19 -3.38
N ASP A 30 7.48 -3.63 -3.55
CA ASP A 30 8.39 -3.81 -2.41
C ASP A 30 8.71 -2.50 -1.68
N ALA A 31 8.85 -1.40 -2.42
CA ALA A 31 9.03 -0.07 -1.82
C ALA A 31 7.77 0.38 -1.07
N TYR A 32 6.57 0.06 -1.57
CA TYR A 32 5.33 0.31 -0.84
C TYR A 32 5.21 -0.59 0.40
N ASN A 33 5.62 -1.85 0.34
CA ASN A 33 5.64 -2.73 1.50
C ASN A 33 6.50 -2.13 2.62
N GLU A 34 7.70 -1.66 2.30
CA GLU A 34 8.57 -1.02 3.30
C GLU A 34 8.01 0.31 3.81
N ALA A 35 7.46 1.14 2.92
CA ALA A 35 6.94 2.47 3.29
C ALA A 35 5.64 2.43 4.11
N PHE A 36 4.86 1.34 4.03
CA PHE A 36 3.58 1.18 4.70
C PHE A 36 3.57 0.03 5.72
N ASP A 37 4.73 -0.38 6.24
CA ASP A 37 4.86 -1.47 7.23
C ASP A 37 4.10 -2.75 6.83
N TYR A 38 4.30 -3.18 5.58
CA TYR A 38 3.61 -4.30 4.95
C TYR A 38 2.08 -4.15 4.95
N PHE A 39 1.59 -2.91 4.93
CA PHE A 39 0.16 -2.56 4.94
C PHE A 39 -0.58 -2.97 6.24
N ASP A 40 0.14 -3.12 7.36
CA ASP A 40 -0.51 -3.26 8.67
C ASP A 40 -1.23 -1.95 9.03
N PHE A 41 -2.55 -1.93 8.82
CA PHE A 41 -3.39 -0.76 9.02
C PHE A 41 -3.33 -0.21 10.46
N ASN A 42 -2.98 -1.01 11.47
CA ASN A 42 -2.83 -0.52 12.83
C ASN A 42 -1.57 0.34 12.98
N LYS A 43 -0.48 -0.03 12.29
CA LYS A 43 0.77 0.74 12.28
C LYS A 43 0.63 1.99 11.43
N VAL A 44 0.08 1.86 10.22
CA VAL A 44 -0.12 2.99 9.30
C VAL A 44 -1.04 4.04 9.92
N ALA A 45 -2.08 3.64 10.65
CA ALA A 45 -2.95 4.58 11.37
C ALA A 45 -2.25 5.36 12.50
N ALA A 46 -1.08 4.90 12.95
CA ALA A 46 -0.27 5.55 13.97
C ALA A 46 0.84 6.44 13.38
N TYR A 47 0.97 6.54 12.05
CA TYR A 47 1.93 7.45 11.43
C TYR A 47 1.60 8.92 11.77
N ASP A 48 2.63 9.70 12.04
CA ASP A 48 2.58 11.13 12.28
C ASP A 48 3.36 11.90 11.21
N GLU A 49 3.32 13.23 11.27
CA GLU A 49 3.89 14.15 10.28
C GLU A 49 5.40 14.46 10.49
N GLU A 50 6.15 13.68 11.28
CA GLU A 50 7.56 14.01 11.63
C GLU A 50 8.45 14.41 10.43
#